data_AF-A0A1F8N9H7-F1
#
_entry.id   AF-A0A1F8N9H7-F1
#
_cell.length_a   1.000
_cell.length_b   1.000
_cell.length_c   1.000
_cell.angle_alpha   90.00
_cell.angle_beta   90.00
_cell.angle_gamma   90.00
#
_symmetry.space_group_name_H-M   'P 1'
#
loop_
_entity.id
_entity.type
_entity.pdbx_description
1 polymer ?
#
loop_
_entity_poly.entity_id
_entity_poly.type
_entity_poly.pdbx_seq_one_letter_code
_entity_poly.pdbx_strand_id
1 'polypeptide(L)'
;MTHILVTNDDGVHAVGLPILAQVLRAEGEVTVCVPEHNWSAGGHVKTMHKPLRAWDSTLSDGSPAIVTSGAPSDCVALAILGLVKIPVDIVVSGVNAGPNLGYDLTYSGTVTAAMEAVINGAAGIAVSMCVPESAAERAYQTAAKFAAFAVRSVRARKLPPGVLLNINVPCLPEEQIRGVRITKQGLRVYRDALVTRIDPRGKPYY
;
A
#
# COMPACT_ATOMS: atom_id res chain seq x y z
N MET A 1 20.73 5.59 9.23
CA MET A 1 20.28 4.70 8.13
C MET A 1 18.78 4.96 7.98
N THR A 2 18.24 5.06 6.77
CA THR A 2 16.81 5.34 6.59
C THR A 2 16.01 4.10 6.99
N HIS A 3 15.02 4.27 7.87
CA HIS A 3 14.11 3.20 8.25
C HIS A 3 12.79 3.32 7.50
N ILE A 4 12.43 2.24 6.83
CA ILE A 4 11.31 2.13 5.90
C ILE A 4 10.29 1.17 6.50
N LEU A 5 9.07 1.65 6.73
CA LEU A 5 7.94 0.81 7.05
C LEU A 5 7.26 0.36 5.76
N VAL A 6 7.05 -0.93 5.59
CA VAL A 6 6.31 -1.51 4.47
C VAL A 6 4.96 -2.01 4.97
N THR A 7 3.90 -1.65 4.25
CA THR A 7 2.52 -2.06 4.55
C THR A 7 1.73 -2.31 3.26
N ASN A 8 0.49 -2.76 3.37
CA ASN A 8 -0.45 -2.90 2.26
C ASN A 8 -1.90 -2.97 2.76
N ASP A 9 -2.85 -3.02 1.82
CA ASP A 9 -4.26 -3.34 2.07
C ASP A 9 -4.66 -4.77 1.71
N ASP A 10 -3.85 -5.50 0.95
CA ASP A 10 -4.11 -6.91 0.61
C ASP A 10 -3.88 -7.89 1.78
N GLY A 11 -3.15 -7.46 2.82
CA GLY A 11 -2.83 -8.24 4.01
C GLY A 11 -1.51 -9.02 3.93
N VAL A 12 -1.22 -9.77 5.00
CA VAL A 12 0.06 -10.48 5.19
C VAL A 12 0.38 -11.53 4.11
N HIS A 13 -0.64 -12.09 3.48
CA HIS A 13 -0.49 -13.13 2.44
C HIS A 13 -0.39 -12.58 1.02
N ALA A 14 -0.30 -11.26 0.86
CA ALA A 14 -0.23 -10.63 -0.46
C ALA A 14 1.05 -11.02 -1.21
N VAL A 15 0.91 -11.40 -2.48
CA VAL A 15 2.03 -11.83 -3.34
C VAL A 15 3.09 -10.73 -3.49
N GLY A 16 2.67 -9.47 -3.60
CA GLY A 16 3.58 -8.34 -3.80
C GLY A 16 4.36 -7.89 -2.58
N LEU A 17 3.92 -8.27 -1.38
CA LEU A 17 4.49 -7.80 -0.11
C LEU A 17 5.94 -8.26 0.13
N PRO A 18 6.28 -9.56 0.04
CA PRO A 18 7.67 -10.00 0.20
C PRO A 18 8.59 -9.42 -0.87
N ILE A 19 8.11 -9.30 -2.11
CA ILE A 19 8.86 -8.72 -3.23
C ILE A 19 9.20 -7.26 -2.95
N LEU A 20 8.20 -6.47 -2.52
CA LEU A 20 8.41 -5.07 -2.17
C LEU A 20 9.40 -4.93 -1.01
N ALA A 21 9.19 -5.68 0.07
CA ALA A 21 10.06 -5.64 1.24
C ALA A 21 11.51 -6.01 0.88
N GLN A 22 11.71 -7.08 0.09
CA GLN A 22 13.02 -7.52 -0.34
C GLN A 22 13.75 -6.45 -1.17
N VAL A 23 13.07 -5.82 -2.13
CA VAL A 23 13.67 -4.76 -2.95
C VAL A 23 14.04 -3.54 -2.10
N LEU A 24 13.20 -3.17 -1.13
CA LEU A 24 13.44 -2.01 -0.28
C LEU A 24 14.53 -2.21 0.78
N ARG A 25 14.89 -3.46 1.12
CA ARG A 25 16.03 -3.75 2.01
C ARG A 25 17.37 -3.25 1.45
N ALA A 26 17.50 -3.11 0.13
CA ALA A 26 18.67 -2.48 -0.48
C ALA A 26 18.73 -0.96 -0.25
N GLU A 27 17.61 -0.33 0.15
CA GLU A 27 17.50 1.11 0.35
C GLU A 27 17.55 1.53 1.81
N GLY A 28 17.42 0.62 2.76
CA GLY A 28 17.39 0.96 4.18
C GLY A 28 17.00 -0.21 5.06
N GLU A 29 16.84 0.09 6.34
CA GLU A 29 16.26 -0.86 7.29
C GLU A 29 14.76 -0.99 7.02
N VAL A 30 14.24 -2.21 6.94
CA VAL A 30 12.84 -2.47 6.57
C VAL A 30 12.12 -3.19 7.70
N THR A 31 11.01 -2.61 8.16
CA THR A 31 10.03 -3.28 9.00
C THR A 31 8.74 -3.47 8.21
N VAL A 32 8.16 -4.68 8.27
CA VAL A 32 6.85 -4.95 7.64
C VAL A 32 5.78 -4.93 8.71
N CYS A 33 4.75 -4.09 8.55
CA CYS A 33 3.59 -4.03 9.44
C CYS A 33 2.30 -3.97 8.62
N VAL A 34 1.45 -4.99 8.72
CA VAL A 34 0.34 -5.25 7.78
C VAL A 34 -0.92 -5.74 8.48
N PRO A 35 -2.10 -5.58 7.85
CA PRO A 35 -3.33 -6.12 8.41
C PRO A 35 -3.40 -7.66 8.27
N GLU A 36 -4.15 -8.30 9.16
CA GLU A 36 -4.37 -9.76 9.17
C GLU A 36 -5.21 -10.26 7.97
N HIS A 37 -5.99 -9.39 7.34
CA HIS A 37 -6.87 -9.72 6.23
C HIS A 37 -6.89 -8.60 5.18
N ASN A 38 -7.52 -8.87 4.04
CA ASN A 38 -7.65 -7.92 2.94
C ASN A 38 -8.67 -6.81 3.27
N TRP A 39 -8.25 -5.55 3.10
CA TRP A 39 -8.99 -4.30 3.30
C TRP A 39 -9.22 -3.52 2.01
N SER A 40 -9.21 -4.19 0.86
CA SER A 40 -9.52 -3.60 -0.44
C SER A 40 -10.83 -2.81 -0.40
N ALA A 41 -10.82 -1.62 -0.99
CA ALA A 41 -11.93 -0.66 -0.95
C ALA A 41 -12.36 -0.21 0.47
N GLY A 42 -11.50 -0.38 1.49
CA GLY A 42 -11.79 0.03 2.86
C GLY A 42 -11.74 1.55 3.09
N GLY A 43 -11.04 2.32 2.26
CA GLY A 43 -10.82 3.74 2.46
C GLY A 43 -9.87 4.07 3.61
N HIS A 44 -10.07 5.20 4.29
CA HIS A 44 -9.22 5.67 5.38
C HIS A 44 -9.80 5.27 6.75
N VAL A 45 -9.85 3.97 7.02
CA VAL A 45 -10.44 3.44 8.27
C VAL A 45 -9.51 3.69 9.44
N LYS A 46 -10.06 4.16 10.56
CA LYS A 46 -9.35 4.23 11.84
C LYS A 46 -10.15 3.49 12.91
N THR A 47 -9.55 2.48 13.51
CA THR A 47 -10.24 1.64 14.50
C THR A 47 -10.22 2.31 15.87
N MET A 48 -11.37 2.87 16.27
CA MET A 48 -11.54 3.57 17.56
C MET A 48 -12.50 2.87 18.53
N HIS A 49 -13.29 1.90 18.05
CA HIS A 49 -14.38 1.28 18.79
C HIS A 49 -14.00 -0.03 19.50
N LYS A 50 -12.79 -0.53 19.25
CA LYS A 50 -12.27 -1.78 19.84
C LYS A 50 -10.75 -1.69 20.03
N PRO A 51 -10.18 -2.48 20.95
CA PRO A 51 -8.72 -2.60 21.05
C PRO A 51 -8.12 -3.16 19.76
N LEU A 52 -6.95 -2.64 19.39
CA LEU A 52 -6.09 -3.18 18.35
C LEU A 52 -5.11 -4.18 18.95
N ARG A 53 -4.82 -5.26 18.21
CA ARG A 53 -3.82 -6.28 18.56
C ARG A 53 -2.74 -6.32 17.50
N ALA A 54 -1.52 -6.63 17.91
CA ALA A 54 -0.40 -6.88 17.01
C ALA A 54 0.37 -8.13 17.49
N TRP A 55 0.92 -8.89 16.56
CA TRP A 55 1.70 -10.09 16.82
C TRP A 55 2.72 -10.33 15.71
N ASP A 56 3.79 -11.05 16.06
CA ASP A 56 4.81 -11.42 15.10
C ASP A 56 4.33 -12.55 14.18
N SER A 57 4.74 -12.48 12.92
CA SER A 57 4.47 -13.46 11.88
C SER A 57 5.61 -13.49 10.87
N THR A 58 5.46 -14.29 9.82
CA THR A 58 6.41 -14.36 8.71
C THR A 58 5.68 -14.23 7.38
N LEU A 59 6.29 -13.52 6.45
CA LEU A 59 5.88 -13.50 5.06
C LEU A 59 6.11 -14.87 4.39
N SER A 60 5.60 -15.05 3.18
CA SER A 60 5.75 -16.29 2.42
C SER A 60 7.21 -16.63 2.06
N ASP A 61 8.11 -15.64 2.05
CA ASP A 61 9.56 -15.82 1.88
C ASP A 61 10.30 -16.14 3.19
N GLY A 62 9.56 -16.30 4.30
CA GLY A 62 10.10 -16.56 5.64
C GLY A 62 10.61 -15.32 6.37
N SER A 63 10.54 -14.13 5.76
CA SER A 63 11.02 -12.90 6.40
C SER A 63 10.04 -12.37 7.46
N PRO A 64 10.52 -11.66 8.50
CA PRO A 64 9.67 -11.26 9.62
C PRO A 64 8.65 -10.18 9.22
N ALA A 65 7.46 -10.26 9.80
CA ALA A 65 6.41 -9.28 9.67
C ALA A 65 5.65 -9.12 10.99
N ILE A 66 5.14 -7.92 11.23
CA ILE A 66 4.20 -7.64 12.32
C ILE A 66 2.81 -7.58 11.71
N VAL A 67 1.90 -8.40 12.20
CA VAL A 67 0.51 -8.42 11.75
C VAL A 67 -0.35 -7.70 12.78
N THR A 68 -1.34 -6.93 12.33
CA THR A 68 -2.29 -6.25 13.20
C THR A 68 -3.73 -6.61 12.88
N SER A 69 -4.61 -6.51 13.87
CA SER A 69 -6.06 -6.64 13.72
C SER A 69 -6.76 -5.36 13.21
N GLY A 70 -5.97 -4.36 12.79
CA GLY A 70 -6.44 -3.06 12.34
C GLY A 70 -6.49 -2.94 10.83
N ALA A 71 -6.93 -1.78 10.35
CA ALA A 71 -6.84 -1.39 8.95
C ALA A 71 -5.40 -1.00 8.56
N PRO A 72 -5.09 -0.81 7.27
CA PRO A 72 -3.76 -0.40 6.81
C PRO A 72 -3.25 0.90 7.47
N SER A 73 -4.12 1.90 7.63
CA SER A 73 -3.84 3.13 8.38
C SER A 73 -3.57 2.88 9.86
N ASP A 74 -4.29 1.94 10.49
CA ASP A 74 -4.00 1.57 11.89
C ASP A 74 -2.62 0.91 12.01
N CYS A 75 -2.20 0.09 11.02
CA CYS A 75 -0.86 -0.50 10.99
C CYS A 75 0.22 0.58 11.00
N VAL A 76 0.07 1.60 10.14
CA VAL A 76 1.00 2.74 10.06
C VAL A 76 1.01 3.55 11.35
N ALA A 77 -0.16 3.88 11.89
CA ALA A 77 -0.27 4.64 13.12
C ALA A 77 0.37 3.89 14.30
N LEU A 78 0.07 2.60 14.48
CA LEU A 78 0.66 1.77 15.54
C LEU A 78 2.19 1.72 15.41
N ALA A 79 2.70 1.50 14.19
CA ALA A 79 4.13 1.44 13.94
C ALA A 79 4.84 2.74 14.34
N ILE A 80 4.34 3.90 13.89
CA ILE A 80 4.92 5.21 14.17
C ILE A 80 4.79 5.58 15.66
N LEU A 81 3.68 5.21 16.30
CA LEU A 81 3.43 5.50 17.73
C LEU A 81 4.23 4.63 18.70
N GLY A 82 5.05 3.69 18.20
CA GLY A 82 6.04 2.97 19.02
C GLY A 82 5.81 1.47 19.16
N LEU A 83 4.92 0.87 18.36
CA LEU A 83 4.94 -0.58 18.14
C LEU A 83 6.28 -0.99 17.54
N VAL A 84 6.74 -0.23 16.54
CA VAL A 84 8.11 -0.35 16.02
C VAL A 84 9.01 0.61 16.80
N LYS A 85 10.07 0.07 17.41
CA LYS A 85 10.95 0.86 18.31
C LYS A 85 11.89 1.80 17.57
N ILE A 86 12.17 1.50 16.31
CA ILE A 86 13.01 2.31 15.45
C ILE A 86 12.12 3.37 14.79
N PRO A 87 12.47 4.68 14.90
CA PRO A 87 11.70 5.74 14.24
C PRO A 87 11.52 5.46 12.75
N VAL A 88 10.30 5.62 12.23
CA VAL A 88 9.98 5.39 10.81
C VAL A 88 10.20 6.68 10.03
N ASP A 89 11.09 6.67 9.04
CA ASP A 89 11.34 7.85 8.19
C ASP A 89 10.41 7.90 6.98
N ILE A 90 10.14 6.73 6.38
CA ILE A 90 9.36 6.57 5.14
C ILE A 90 8.42 5.38 5.30
N VAL A 91 7.17 5.54 4.87
CA VAL A 91 6.20 4.46 4.73
C VAL A 91 5.97 4.19 3.25
N VAL A 92 6.10 2.92 2.85
CA VAL A 92 5.76 2.45 1.51
C VAL A 92 4.60 1.47 1.61
N SER A 93 3.47 1.85 1.04
CA SER A 93 2.25 1.05 0.98
C SER A 93 2.06 0.42 -0.39
N GLY A 94 1.96 -0.91 -0.45
CA GLY A 94 1.77 -1.66 -1.69
C GLY A 94 2.51 -3.01 -1.72
N VAL A 95 2.80 -3.57 -2.89
CA VAL A 95 2.31 -3.13 -4.21
C VAL A 95 0.88 -3.62 -4.42
N ASN A 96 -0.06 -2.71 -4.61
CA ASN A 96 -1.46 -3.06 -4.84
C ASN A 96 -1.70 -3.64 -6.24
N ALA A 97 -2.49 -4.71 -6.32
CA ALA A 97 -2.90 -5.36 -7.56
C ALA A 97 -4.11 -4.68 -8.19
N GLY A 98 -3.91 -3.47 -8.68
CA GLY A 98 -4.93 -2.67 -9.34
C GLY A 98 -4.57 -1.19 -9.29
N PRO A 99 -4.99 -0.40 -10.29
CA PRO A 99 -4.67 1.01 -10.32
C PRO A 99 -5.43 1.78 -9.24
N ASN A 100 -4.73 2.66 -8.52
CA ASN A 100 -5.32 3.65 -7.63
C ASN A 100 -5.25 5.02 -8.31
N LEU A 101 -6.29 5.36 -9.08
CA LEU A 101 -6.33 6.53 -9.96
C LEU A 101 -7.61 7.35 -9.75
N GLY A 102 -7.52 8.67 -9.93
CA GLY A 102 -8.69 9.54 -9.90
C GLY A 102 -9.38 9.56 -8.54
N TYR A 103 -10.69 9.30 -8.49
CA TYR A 103 -11.43 9.28 -7.22
C TYR A 103 -11.23 7.99 -6.42
N ASP A 104 -10.66 6.93 -6.99
CA ASP A 104 -10.39 5.66 -6.26
C ASP A 104 -9.47 5.88 -5.06
N LEU A 105 -8.67 6.94 -5.10
CA LEU A 105 -7.78 7.33 -4.01
C LEU A 105 -8.51 7.48 -2.67
N THR A 106 -9.79 7.86 -2.67
CA THR A 106 -10.56 8.01 -1.42
C THR A 106 -10.97 6.69 -0.80
N TYR A 107 -11.02 5.62 -1.59
CA TYR A 107 -11.41 4.27 -1.15
C TYR A 107 -10.22 3.31 -1.04
N SER A 108 -9.05 3.73 -1.51
CA SER A 108 -7.84 2.93 -1.55
C SER A 108 -7.19 2.80 -0.17
N GLY A 109 -7.19 1.60 0.40
CA GLY A 109 -6.42 1.29 1.61
C GLY A 109 -4.92 1.51 1.40
N THR A 110 -4.42 1.22 0.20
CA THR A 110 -3.02 1.47 -0.17
C THR A 110 -2.64 2.96 0.00
N VAL A 111 -3.46 3.86 -0.56
CA VAL A 111 -3.18 5.31 -0.56
C VAL A 111 -3.40 5.90 0.82
N THR A 112 -4.42 5.46 1.54
CA THR A 112 -4.75 5.99 2.87
C THR A 112 -3.73 5.58 3.93
N ALA A 113 -3.08 4.42 3.79
CA ALA A 113 -1.92 4.07 4.61
C ALA A 113 -0.73 5.03 4.38
N ALA A 114 -0.42 5.38 3.13
CA ALA A 114 0.60 6.38 2.82
C ALA A 114 0.20 7.79 3.32
N MET A 115 -1.10 8.11 3.29
CA MET A 115 -1.63 9.35 3.85
C MET A 115 -1.46 9.41 5.38
N GLU A 116 -1.69 8.30 6.09
CA GLU A 116 -1.48 8.21 7.54
C GLU A 116 -0.02 8.49 7.91
N ALA A 117 0.94 8.05 7.09
CA ALA A 117 2.36 8.36 7.28
C ALA A 117 2.60 9.88 7.29
N VAL A 118 2.05 10.58 6.29
CA VAL A 118 2.17 12.04 6.14
C VAL A 118 1.51 12.77 7.30
N ILE A 119 0.34 12.31 7.76
CA ILE A 119 -0.34 12.87 8.93
C ILE A 119 0.54 12.77 10.19
N ASN A 120 1.28 11.68 10.34
CA ASN A 120 2.17 11.45 11.49
C ASN A 120 3.60 11.98 11.27
N GLY A 121 3.85 12.75 10.20
CA GLY A 121 5.14 13.42 9.95
C GLY A 121 6.21 12.59 9.24
N ALA A 122 5.88 11.36 8.80
CA ALA A 122 6.74 10.53 7.95
C ALA A 122 6.44 10.76 6.45
N ALA A 123 7.38 10.41 5.57
CA ALA A 123 7.09 10.47 4.14
C ALA A 123 6.22 9.29 3.70
N GLY A 124 5.16 9.54 2.93
CA GLY A 124 4.25 8.51 2.44
C GLY A 124 4.41 8.22 0.95
N ILE A 125 4.55 6.95 0.59
CA ILE A 125 4.58 6.47 -0.80
C ILE A 125 3.56 5.34 -0.95
N ALA A 126 2.61 5.48 -1.87
CA ALA A 126 1.70 4.43 -2.28
C ALA A 126 2.11 3.91 -3.67
N VAL A 127 2.16 2.59 -3.83
CA VAL A 127 2.58 1.94 -5.07
C VAL A 127 1.53 0.93 -5.52
N SER A 128 1.14 1.05 -6.77
CA SER A 128 0.08 0.26 -7.39
C SER A 128 0.49 -0.13 -8.80
N MET A 129 -0.04 -1.24 -9.31
CA MET A 129 0.20 -1.67 -10.69
C MET A 129 -1.10 -1.73 -11.49
N CYS A 130 -1.04 -1.31 -12.75
CA CYS A 130 -2.18 -1.28 -13.67
C CYS A 130 -2.37 -2.64 -14.34
N VAL A 131 -2.73 -3.65 -13.55
CA VAL A 131 -2.86 -5.06 -13.96
C VAL A 131 -4.24 -5.62 -13.60
N PRO A 132 -4.68 -6.72 -14.23
CA PRO A 132 -5.63 -7.64 -13.63
C PRO A 132 -5.05 -8.27 -12.36
N GLU A 133 -5.89 -8.62 -11.39
CA GLU A 133 -5.51 -9.21 -10.10
C GLU A 133 -4.64 -10.47 -10.24
N SER A 134 -4.77 -11.21 -11.35
CA SER A 134 -3.96 -12.38 -11.72
C SER A 134 -2.57 -12.03 -12.30
N ALA A 135 -1.95 -10.94 -11.85
CA ALA A 135 -0.69 -10.44 -12.41
C ALA A 135 0.47 -11.42 -12.20
N ALA A 136 1.36 -11.50 -13.19
CA ALA A 136 2.59 -12.26 -13.06
C ALA A 136 3.52 -11.59 -12.03
N GLU A 137 4.26 -12.41 -11.28
CA GLU A 137 5.27 -12.00 -10.30
C GLU A 137 6.24 -10.91 -10.83
N ARG A 138 6.59 -10.98 -12.12
CA ARG A 138 7.42 -9.98 -12.81
C ARG A 138 6.85 -8.56 -12.71
N ALA A 139 5.53 -8.39 -12.72
CA ALA A 139 4.90 -7.07 -12.59
C ALA A 139 5.12 -6.46 -11.21
N TYR A 140 5.01 -7.27 -10.14
CA TYR A 140 5.33 -6.85 -8.78
C TYR A 140 6.80 -6.44 -8.64
N GLN A 141 7.72 -7.20 -9.24
CA GLN A 141 9.15 -6.86 -9.25
C GLN A 141 9.41 -5.50 -9.89
N THR A 142 8.80 -5.23 -11.05
CA THR A 142 8.94 -3.94 -11.73
C THR A 142 8.37 -2.81 -10.86
N ALA A 143 7.19 -3.00 -10.27
CA ALA A 143 6.59 -1.98 -9.40
C ALA A 143 7.43 -1.71 -8.14
N ALA A 144 7.99 -2.74 -7.52
CA ALA A 144 8.89 -2.62 -6.37
C ALA A 144 10.17 -1.84 -6.71
N LYS A 145 10.73 -1.99 -7.92
CA LYS A 145 11.86 -1.17 -8.38
C LYS A 145 11.51 0.32 -8.48
N PHE A 146 10.30 0.66 -8.92
CA PHE A 146 9.82 2.05 -8.91
C PHE A 146 9.62 2.56 -7.48
N ALA A 147 9.19 1.70 -6.55
CA ALA A 147 9.14 2.05 -5.12
C ALA A 147 10.54 2.40 -4.57
N ALA A 148 11.56 1.58 -4.86
CA ALA A 148 12.94 1.87 -4.46
C ALA A 148 13.46 3.18 -5.09
N PHE A 149 13.17 3.41 -6.37
CA PHE A 149 13.48 4.68 -7.02
C PHE A 149 12.82 5.89 -6.32
N ALA A 150 11.56 5.75 -5.91
CA ALA A 150 10.84 6.78 -5.17
C ALA A 150 11.45 7.01 -3.78
N VAL A 151 11.78 5.95 -3.05
CA VAL A 151 12.46 6.04 -1.75
C VAL A 151 13.78 6.79 -1.86
N ARG A 152 14.62 6.47 -2.86
CA ARG A 152 15.87 7.22 -3.12
C ARG A 152 15.61 8.70 -3.39
N SER A 153 14.60 8.99 -4.20
CA SER A 153 14.24 10.35 -4.59
C SER A 153 13.74 11.17 -3.40
N VAL A 154 12.86 10.59 -2.58
CA VAL A 154 12.32 11.20 -1.36
C VAL A 154 13.43 11.43 -0.33
N ARG A 155 14.31 10.45 -0.12
CA ARG A 155 15.47 10.60 0.77
C ARG A 155 16.40 11.73 0.34
N ALA A 156 16.66 11.86 -0.96
CA ALA A 156 17.60 12.86 -1.50
C ALA A 156 17.03 14.28 -1.52
N ARG A 157 15.73 14.45 -1.80
CA ARG A 157 15.13 15.77 -2.08
C ARG A 157 14.10 16.23 -1.04
N LYS A 158 13.62 15.30 -0.21
CA LYS A 158 12.44 15.45 0.66
C LYS A 158 11.17 15.77 -0.14
N LEU A 159 10.02 15.46 0.45
CA LEU A 159 8.73 15.92 -0.05
C LEU A 159 8.34 17.21 0.69
N PRO A 160 7.57 18.11 0.06
CA PRO A 160 6.93 19.19 0.78
C PRO A 160 6.02 18.63 1.90
N PRO A 161 5.85 19.36 3.02
CA PRO A 161 4.92 18.96 4.07
C PRO A 161 3.51 18.72 3.51
N GLY A 162 2.84 17.66 4.00
CA GLY A 162 1.47 17.33 3.57
C GLY A 162 1.38 16.64 2.20
N VAL A 163 2.51 16.30 1.56
CA VAL A 163 2.53 15.64 0.25
C VAL A 163 2.91 14.16 0.38
N LEU A 164 2.07 13.29 -0.19
CA LEU A 164 2.39 11.88 -0.45
C LEU A 164 2.67 11.64 -1.93
N LEU A 165 3.40 10.57 -2.26
CA LEU A 165 3.56 10.10 -3.64
C LEU A 165 2.66 8.91 -3.92
N ASN A 166 1.75 9.04 -4.89
CA ASN A 166 0.98 7.92 -5.42
C ASN A 166 1.55 7.50 -6.78
N ILE A 167 1.99 6.26 -6.90
CA ILE A 167 2.70 5.72 -8.06
C ILE A 167 1.87 4.58 -8.66
N ASN A 168 1.53 4.71 -9.94
CA ASN A 168 0.86 3.66 -10.71
C ASN A 168 1.78 3.20 -11.83
N VAL A 169 2.18 1.93 -11.78
CA VAL A 169 3.14 1.32 -12.70
C VAL A 169 2.37 0.56 -13.79
N PRO A 170 2.62 0.83 -15.08
CA PRO A 170 1.94 0.11 -16.16
C PRO A 170 2.35 -1.37 -16.17
N CYS A 171 1.42 -2.25 -16.56
CA CYS A 171 1.70 -3.67 -16.80
C CYS A 171 2.49 -3.87 -18.11
N LEU A 172 3.73 -3.38 -18.13
CA LEU A 172 4.65 -3.53 -19.24
C LEU A 172 5.96 -4.11 -18.73
N PRO A 173 6.68 -4.89 -19.57
CA PRO A 173 8.07 -5.20 -19.29
C PRO A 173 8.86 -3.92 -19.02
N GLU A 174 9.79 -3.97 -18.08
CA GLU A 174 10.57 -2.80 -17.62
C GLU A 174 11.25 -2.06 -18.79
N GLU A 175 11.77 -2.82 -19.75
CA GLU A 175 12.39 -2.34 -20.99
C GLU A 175 11.44 -1.54 -21.89
N GLN A 176 10.12 -1.66 -21.72
CA GLN A 176 9.11 -0.91 -22.47
C GLN A 176 8.58 0.32 -21.72
N ILE A 177 8.95 0.50 -20.45
CA ILE A 177 8.53 1.66 -19.67
C ILE A 177 9.36 2.88 -20.09
N ARG A 178 8.70 3.83 -20.76
CA ARG A 178 9.34 5.02 -21.36
C ARG A 178 9.89 6.03 -20.36
N GLY A 179 9.64 5.84 -19.07
CA GLY A 179 10.07 6.71 -17.99
C GLY A 179 8.97 7.06 -17.01
N VAL A 180 9.25 8.02 -16.13
CA VAL A 180 8.35 8.51 -15.08
C VAL A 180 7.83 9.90 -15.45
N ARG A 181 6.55 10.15 -15.20
CA ARG A 181 5.92 11.46 -15.39
C ARG A 181 5.21 11.89 -14.11
N ILE A 182 5.47 13.11 -13.65
CA ILE A 182 4.66 13.74 -12.60
C ILE A 182 3.31 14.10 -13.19
N THR A 183 2.24 13.66 -12.52
CA THR A 183 0.86 13.85 -12.97
C THR A 183 0.05 14.60 -11.92
N LYS A 184 -1.15 15.02 -12.31
CA LYS A 184 -2.19 15.50 -11.41
C LYS A 184 -3.28 14.43 -11.31
N GLN A 185 -4.01 14.39 -10.19
CA GLN A 185 -5.17 13.52 -10.05
C GLN A 185 -6.12 13.73 -11.22
N GLY A 186 -6.38 12.65 -11.96
CA GLY A 186 -7.28 12.67 -13.11
C GLY A 186 -8.75 12.56 -12.68
N LEU A 187 -9.65 12.74 -13.64
CA LEU A 187 -11.07 12.42 -13.47
C LEU A 187 -11.32 11.05 -14.13
N ARG A 188 -11.71 10.06 -13.34
CA ARG A 188 -12.22 8.78 -13.86
C ARG A 188 -13.74 8.82 -13.74
N VAL A 189 -14.43 8.74 -14.87
CA VAL A 189 -15.90 8.73 -14.91
C VAL A 189 -16.35 7.28 -14.79
N TYR A 190 -16.94 6.95 -13.64
CA TYR A 190 -17.59 5.67 -13.42
C TYR A 190 -19.00 5.67 -13.99
N ARG A 191 -19.41 4.56 -14.58
CA ARG A 191 -20.78 4.29 -15.04
C ARG A 191 -21.30 3.10 -14.25
N ASP A 192 -21.47 3.31 -12.96
CA ASP A 192 -21.87 2.26 -12.04
C ASP A 192 -23.28 1.76 -12.40
N ALA A 193 -23.47 0.45 -12.31
CA ALA A 193 -24.75 -0.20 -12.53
C ALA A 193 -25.08 -1.04 -11.29
N LEU A 194 -26.26 -0.80 -10.71
CA LEU A 194 -26.78 -1.63 -9.63
C LEU A 194 -27.34 -2.92 -10.23
N VAL A 195 -26.82 -4.08 -9.83
CA VAL A 195 -27.24 -5.38 -10.35
C VAL A 195 -28.06 -6.10 -9.30
N THR A 196 -29.38 -6.03 -9.39
CA THR A 196 -30.24 -6.76 -8.45
C THR A 196 -30.34 -8.24 -8.81
N ARG A 197 -30.17 -9.09 -7.81
CA ARG A 197 -30.36 -10.55 -7.89
C ARG A 197 -31.16 -11.04 -6.69
N ILE A 198 -31.60 -12.29 -6.73
CA ILE A 198 -32.41 -12.91 -5.66
C ILE A 198 -31.65 -14.10 -5.10
N ASP A 199 -31.55 -14.20 -3.78
CA ASP A 199 -30.92 -15.34 -3.10
C ASP A 199 -31.83 -16.58 -3.10
N PRO A 200 -31.34 -17.77 -2.72
CA PRO A 200 -32.17 -18.98 -2.64
C PRO A 200 -33.36 -18.91 -1.67
N ARG A 201 -33.41 -17.89 -0.80
CA ARG A 201 -34.50 -17.63 0.15
C ARG A 201 -35.45 -16.54 -0.34
N GLY A 202 -35.34 -16.11 -1.59
CA GLY A 202 -36.21 -15.10 -2.20
C GLY A 202 -35.89 -13.65 -1.79
N LYS A 203 -34.75 -13.39 -1.13
CA LYS A 203 -34.36 -12.04 -0.71
C LYS A 203 -33.50 -11.36 -1.77
N PRO A 204 -33.75 -10.08 -2.11
CA PRO A 204 -32.92 -9.35 -3.04
C PRO A 204 -31.53 -9.05 -2.46
N TYR A 205 -30.51 -9.12 -3.33
CA TYR A 205 -29.17 -8.59 -3.12
C TYR A 205 -28.75 -7.76 -4.33
N TYR A 206 -27.70 -6.96 -4.18
CA TYR A 206 -27.29 -5.91 -5.13
C TYR A 206 -25.81 -6.00 -5.46
#